data_AF-A0A6A6E242-F1
#
_entry.id   AF-A0A6A6E242-F1
#
_cell.length_a   1.000
_cell.length_b   1.000
_cell.length_c   1.000
_cell.angle_alpha   90.00
_cell.angle_beta   90.00
_cell.angle_gamma   90.00
#
_symmetry.space_group_name_H-M   'P 1'
#
loop_
_entity.id
_entity.type
_entity.pdbx_description
1 polymer ?
#
loop_
_entity_poly.entity_id
_entity_poly.type
_entity_poly.pdbx_seq_one_letter_code
_entity_poly.pdbx_strand_id
1 'polypeptide(L)' 'LSQLAQEFAAKVPKLEFSPAEIMSLLLANKQSPRHAIASVDTWIERSREERKKFARTGSWALGDNE' A
#
# COMPACT_ATOMS: atom_id res chain seq x y z
N LEU A 1 15.93 8.52 14.96
CA LEU A 1 15.09 8.29 13.75
C LEU A 1 15.44 6.99 13.00
N SER A 2 16.65 6.44 13.14
CA SER A 2 17.16 5.36 12.30
C SER A 2 16.46 4.00 12.46
N GLN A 3 16.23 3.53 13.68
CA GLN A 3 15.73 2.15 13.89
C GLN A 3 14.30 1.93 13.39
N LEU A 4 13.36 2.83 13.72
CA LEU A 4 11.97 2.72 13.27
C LEU A 4 11.86 2.85 11.75
N ALA A 5 12.66 3.73 11.14
CA ALA A 5 12.68 3.88 9.69
C ALA A 5 13.26 2.63 8.99
N GLN A 6 14.32 2.05 9.54
CA GLN A 6 14.89 0.79 9.04
C GLN A 6 13.90 -0.37 9.18
N GLU A 7 13.22 -0.49 10.32
CA GLU A 7 12.22 -1.53 10.56
C GLU A 7 11.04 -1.39 9.60
N PHE A 8 10.53 -0.18 9.41
CA PHE A 8 9.49 0.10 8.42
C PHE A 8 9.94 -0.27 7.01
N ALA A 9 11.13 0.19 6.58
CA ALA A 9 11.67 -0.09 5.26
C ALA A 9 12.00 -1.57 5.03
N ALA A 10 12.33 -2.31 6.08
CA ALA A 10 12.56 -3.76 6.01
C ALA A 10 11.28 -4.55 5.76
N LYS A 11 10.13 -4.05 6.24
CA LYS A 11 8.82 -4.69 6.02
C LYS A 11 8.20 -4.34 4.66
N VAL A 12 8.44 -3.13 4.15
CA VAL A 12 7.84 -2.68 2.89
C VAL A 12 8.54 -3.35 1.68
N PRO A 13 7.80 -4.07 0.81
CA PRO A 13 8.35 -4.66 -0.40
C PRO A 13 8.96 -3.61 -1.33
N LYS A 14 10.12 -3.92 -1.88
CA LYS A 14 10.82 -3.03 -2.82
C LYS A 14 10.03 -2.91 -4.13
N LEU A 15 9.88 -1.68 -4.62
CA LEU A 15 9.30 -1.33 -5.93
C LEU A 15 7.82 -1.70 -6.13
N GLU A 16 7.10 -2.14 -5.09
CA GLU A 16 5.68 -2.54 -5.21
C GLU A 16 4.70 -1.38 -5.02
N PHE A 17 5.09 -0.42 -4.18
CA PHE A 17 4.27 0.72 -3.77
C PHE A 17 4.90 2.03 -4.22
N SER A 18 4.06 2.93 -4.71
CA SER A 18 4.46 4.30 -5.04
C SER A 18 4.77 5.10 -3.77
N PRO A 19 5.57 6.18 -3.87
CA PRO A 19 5.82 7.08 -2.75
C PRO A 19 4.52 7.65 -2.14
N ALA A 20 3.49 7.87 -2.97
CA ALA A 20 2.20 8.37 -2.52
C ALA A 20 1.44 7.36 -1.65
N GLU A 21 1.40 6.08 -2.06
CA GLU A 21 0.77 5.01 -1.28
C GLU A 21 1.44 4.83 0.09
N ILE A 22 2.78 4.85 0.11
CA ILE A 22 3.56 4.78 1.35
C ILE A 22 3.27 6.01 2.23
N MET A 23 3.23 7.21 1.64
CA MET A 23 2.91 8.44 2.37
C MET A 23 1.51 8.38 2.98
N SER A 24 0.50 7.86 2.27
CA SER A 24 -0.85 7.71 2.80
C SER A 24 -0.90 6.83 4.05
N LEU A 25 -0.14 5.71 4.08
CA LEU A 25 -0.02 4.88 5.28
C LEU A 25 0.60 5.66 6.45
N LEU A 26 1.67 6.41 6.20
CA LEU A 26 2.34 7.19 7.24
C LEU A 26 1.45 8.30 7.80
N LEU A 27 0.68 8.98 6.94
CA LEU A 27 -0.26 10.02 7.34
C LEU A 27 -1.40 9.45 8.20
N ALA A 28 -1.93 8.28 7.87
CA ALA A 28 -2.93 7.59 8.69
C ALA A 28 -2.40 7.23 10.09
N ASN A 29 -1.08 7.08 10.24
CA ASN A 29 -0.40 6.72 11.48
C ASN A 29 0.45 7.87 12.07
N LYS A 30 0.18 9.13 11.67
CA LYS A 30 1.01 10.31 11.99
C LYS A 30 1.41 10.42 13.47
N GLN A 31 0.52 10.06 14.37
CA GLN A 31 0.71 10.21 15.82
C GLN A 31 1.46 9.03 16.45
N SER A 32 1.65 7.92 15.74
CA SER A 32 2.30 6.72 16.26
C SER A 32 3.12 5.99 15.19
N PRO A 33 4.44 6.27 15.10
CA PRO A 33 5.34 5.56 14.20
C PRO A 33 5.38 4.03 14.44
N ARG A 34 5.20 3.59 15.69
CA ARG A 34 5.13 2.16 16.02
C ARG A 34 3.86 1.50 15.46
N HIS A 35 2.74 2.22 15.46
CA HIS A 35 1.50 1.72 14.86
C HIS A 35 1.62 1.61 13.33
N ALA A 36 2.36 2.54 12.70
CA ALA A 36 2.69 2.45 11.28
C ALA A 36 3.42 1.13 10.96
N ILE A 37 4.43 0.77 11.76
CA ILE A 37 5.21 -0.48 11.58
C ILE A 37 4.36 -1.74 11.85
N ALA A 38 3.53 -1.70 12.89
CA ALA A 38 2.65 -2.82 13.22
C ALA A 38 1.55 -3.05 12.16
N SER A 39 1.15 -2.00 11.44
CA SER A 39 0.09 -2.07 10.43
C SER A 39 0.58 -2.37 9.01
N VAL A 40 1.90 -2.36 8.73
CA VAL A 40 2.46 -2.58 7.38
C VAL A 40 1.95 -3.87 6.75
N ASP A 41 2.01 -4.99 7.47
CA ASP A 41 1.70 -6.31 6.93
C ASP A 41 0.22 -6.40 6.50
N THR A 42 -0.69 -5.93 7.36
CA THR A 42 -2.13 -5.85 7.06
C THR A 42 -2.42 -4.87 5.93
N TRP A 43 -1.70 -3.75 5.87
CA TRP A 43 -1.86 -2.75 4.82
C TRP A 43 -1.42 -3.28 3.45
N ILE A 44 -0.32 -4.02 3.37
CA ILE A 44 0.15 -4.67 2.14
C ILE A 44 -0.92 -5.62 1.61
N GLU A 45 -1.44 -6.51 2.47
CA GLU A 45 -2.43 -7.51 2.06
C GLU A 45 -3.69 -6.84 1.51
N ARG A 46 -4.23 -5.85 2.24
CA ARG A 46 -5.39 -5.07 1.79
C ARG A 46 -5.10 -4.36 0.46
N SER A 47 -3.94 -3.74 0.31
CA SER A 47 -3.60 -2.97 -0.90
C SER A 47 -3.49 -3.87 -2.14
N ARG A 48 -2.96 -5.08 -1.98
CA ARG A 48 -2.93 -6.11 -3.03
C ARG A 48 -4.33 -6.57 -3.39
N GLU A 49 -5.19 -6.81 -2.40
CA GLU A 49 -6.57 -7.23 -2.61
C GLU A 49 -7.40 -6.16 -3.35
N GLU A 50 -7.28 -4.89 -2.94
CA GLU A 50 -7.94 -3.80 -3.66
C GLU A 50 -7.48 -3.71 -5.12
N ARG A 51 -6.17 -3.85 -5.38
CA ARG A 51 -5.64 -3.85 -6.75
C ARG A 51 -6.22 -5.01 -7.59
N LYS A 52 -6.40 -6.20 -7.01
CA LYS A 52 -7.06 -7.34 -7.69
C LYS A 52 -8.53 -7.04 -8.00
N LYS A 53 -9.26 -6.39 -7.07
CA LYS A 53 -10.65 -6.00 -7.31
C LYS A 53 -10.76 -5.01 -8.47
N PHE A 54 -9.94 -3.96 -8.50
CA PHE A 54 -9.94 -2.97 -9.59
C PHE A 54 -9.47 -3.54 -10.93
N ALA A 55 -8.53 -4.50 -10.93
CA ALA A 55 -8.12 -5.20 -12.14
C ALA A 55 -9.28 -5.99 -12.80
N ARG A 56 -10.22 -6.50 -12.00
CA ARG A 56 -11.40 -7.23 -12.51
C ARG A 56 -12.44 -6.29 -13.11
N THR A 57 -12.61 -5.09 -12.55
CA THR A 57 -13.57 -4.09 -13.07
C THR A 57 -13.05 -3.35 -14.31
N GLY A 58 -11.73 -3.32 -14.54
CA GLY A 58 -11.15 -2.76 -15.77
C GLY A 58 -11.41 -3.59 -17.04
N SER A 59 -11.92 -4.82 -16.91
CA SER A 59 -12.22 -5.71 -18.05
C SER A 59 -13.47 -5.30 -18.86
N TRP A 60 -14.21 -4.28 -18.44
CA TRP A 60 -15.43 -3.80 -19.14
C TRP A 60 -15.17 -2.67 -20.15
N ALA A 61 -13.93 -2.16 -20.25
CA ALA A 61 -13.59 -1.01 -21.11
C ALA A 61 -13.17 -1.38 -22.56
N LEU A 62 -13.35 -2.63 -22.98
CA LEU A 62 -13.13 -3.08 -24.36
C LEU A 62 -14.41 -3.75 -24.87
N GLY A 63 -15.45 -2.94 -25.06
CA GLY A 63 -16.75 -3.42 -25.51
C GLY A 63 -17.55 -2.37 -26.26
N ASP A 64 -16.91 -1.38 -26.88
CA ASP A 64 -17.56 -0.46 -27.80
C ASP A 64 -16.94 -0.61 -29.19
N ASN A 65 -17.44 -1.57 -29.96
CA ASN A 65 -17.43 -1.51 -31.42
C ASN A 65 -18.49 -2.46 -32.00
N GLU A 66 -19.72 -1.96 -32.16
CA GLU A 66 -20.58 -2.26 -33.32
C GLU A 66 -21.46 -1.03 -33.62
#